data_AF-A0A353F0N1-F1
#
_entry.id   AF-A0A353F0N1-F1
#
_cell.length_a   1.000
_cell.length_b   1.000
_cell.length_c   1.000
_cell.angle_alpha   90.00
_cell.angle_beta   90.00
_cell.angle_gamma   90.00
#
_symmetry.space_group_name_H-M   'P 1'
#
loop_
_entity.id
_entity.type
_entity.pdbx_description
1 polymer ?
#
loop_
_entity_poly.entity_id
_entity_poly.type
_entity_poly.pdbx_seq_one_letter_code
_entity_poly.pdbx_strand_id
1 'polypeptide(L)'
;QREFLADASSVQFTRNPDGIVGALKKIGGSEIGSKIKAPKAVEASHMFFSNGGMFNFFLMTHPPLDVRIRAVQKNWDGKFESSEIKPIAADRTTNNEERKSPLDALPGAVILGAVSGIGEGERRRISTGQELHRGVSQRWREAIQDREVAQAVIFGLLLNEDDQFLPKEISFLKEEAGAGAKELALQWQAETRGLHSARKIALVELALPTLRGLSPSEYERFRDITRWLIASDEKVELFEFMIQRVIERHLGSHFERKAFQNICYHQFDRLLPEANILVSTVSEIGAGCAEDAESAYLEATSGWKVRLDRKGVSSHDELDEALDKFAQASPLVKRQILVACVTAAARDGKLSSGEAELLRTIADSIGCPLPPFPGEVVEEEI
;
A
#
# COMPACT_ATOMS: atom_id res chain seq x y z
N GLN A 1 0.13 -30.82 28.31
CA GLN A 1 1.42 -30.89 29.04
C GLN A 1 2.53 -30.15 28.31
N ARG A 2 2.70 -30.35 26.98
CA ARG A 2 3.67 -29.62 26.14
C ARG A 2 3.57 -28.10 26.25
N GLU A 3 2.36 -27.54 26.15
CA GLU A 3 2.14 -26.08 26.23
C GLU A 3 2.51 -25.48 27.59
N PHE A 4 2.17 -26.15 28.70
CA PHE A 4 2.59 -25.69 30.03
C PHE A 4 4.11 -25.71 30.20
N LEU A 5 4.80 -26.70 29.60
CA LEU A 5 6.26 -26.76 29.61
C LEU A 5 6.86 -25.63 28.77
N ALA A 6 6.25 -25.31 27.62
CA ALA A 6 6.67 -24.19 26.78
C ALA A 6 6.48 -22.85 27.49
N ASP A 7 5.34 -22.63 28.13
CA ASP A 7 5.07 -21.44 28.94
C ASP A 7 6.09 -21.30 30.08
N ALA A 8 6.32 -22.38 30.84
CA ALA A 8 7.31 -22.38 31.93
C ALA A 8 8.74 -22.16 31.42
N SER A 9 9.11 -22.77 30.29
CA SER A 9 10.41 -22.56 29.65
C SER A 9 10.59 -21.12 29.20
N SER A 10 9.54 -20.49 28.64
CA SER A 10 9.59 -19.09 28.23
C SER A 10 9.90 -18.18 29.42
N VAL A 11 9.26 -18.42 30.58
CA VAL A 11 9.55 -17.68 31.82
C VAL A 11 10.97 -17.97 32.32
N GLN A 12 11.42 -19.23 32.24
CA GLN A 12 12.77 -19.61 32.66
C GLN A 12 13.85 -18.86 31.84
N PHE A 13 13.66 -18.76 30.52
CA PHE A 13 14.65 -18.14 29.62
C PHE A 13 14.58 -16.62 29.61
N THR A 14 13.39 -16.02 29.66
CA THR A 14 13.24 -14.56 29.65
C THR A 14 13.34 -13.93 31.03
N ARG A 15 13.17 -14.74 32.09
CA ARG A 15 12.98 -14.29 33.49
C ARG A 15 11.84 -13.29 33.64
N ASN A 16 10.90 -13.28 32.69
CA ASN A 16 9.78 -12.35 32.64
C ASN A 16 8.45 -13.12 32.50
N PRO A 17 7.76 -13.42 33.61
CA PRO A 17 6.47 -14.09 33.57
C PRO A 17 5.38 -13.24 32.91
N ASP A 18 5.47 -11.92 33.01
CA ASP A 18 4.50 -11.00 32.43
C ASP A 18 4.54 -11.00 30.89
N GLY A 19 5.67 -11.37 30.28
CA GLY A 19 5.80 -11.46 28.82
C GLY A 19 4.83 -12.46 28.20
N ILE A 20 4.90 -13.73 28.61
CA ILE A 20 4.00 -14.77 28.10
C ILE A 20 2.56 -14.55 28.58
N VAL A 21 2.37 -14.11 29.82
CA VAL A 21 1.05 -13.84 30.38
C VAL A 21 0.34 -12.71 29.64
N GLY A 22 1.04 -11.60 29.38
CA GLY A 22 0.51 -10.47 28.61
C GLY A 22 0.15 -10.86 27.19
N ALA A 23 0.98 -11.68 26.53
CA ALA A 23 0.65 -12.22 25.22
C ALA A 23 -0.64 -13.06 25.25
N LEU A 24 -0.79 -13.98 26.21
CA LEU A 24 -2.00 -14.80 26.37
C LEU A 24 -3.24 -13.94 26.71
N LYS A 25 -3.08 -12.89 27.52
CA LYS A 25 -4.16 -11.94 27.85
C LYS A 25 -4.64 -11.17 26.63
N LYS A 26 -3.72 -10.69 25.78
CA LYS A 26 -4.06 -10.01 24.53
C LYS A 26 -4.73 -10.94 23.52
N ILE A 27 -4.25 -12.18 23.41
CA ILE A 27 -4.86 -13.19 22.54
C ILE A 27 -6.32 -13.46 22.97
N GLY A 28 -6.56 -13.61 24.28
CA GLY A 28 -7.91 -13.88 24.79
C GLY A 28 -8.85 -12.66 24.79
N GLY A 29 -8.31 -11.44 24.77
CA GLY A 29 -9.08 -10.20 24.69
C GLY A 29 -9.23 -9.63 23.27
N SER A 30 -8.79 -10.37 22.25
CA SER A 30 -8.94 -9.98 20.85
C SER A 30 -10.29 -10.38 20.27
N GLU A 31 -11.03 -9.44 19.70
CA GLU A 31 -12.35 -9.66 19.09
C GLU A 31 -12.32 -10.66 17.92
N ILE A 32 -11.22 -10.66 17.15
CA ILE A 32 -11.00 -11.57 16.02
C ILE A 32 -10.62 -12.99 16.52
N GLY A 33 -10.12 -13.09 17.74
CA GLY A 33 -9.61 -14.32 18.34
C GLY A 33 -8.37 -14.85 17.61
N SER A 34 -8.14 -16.16 17.69
CA SER A 34 -6.96 -16.82 17.10
C SER A 34 -7.25 -17.60 15.83
N LYS A 35 -8.39 -17.36 15.20
CA LYS A 35 -8.91 -18.22 14.12
C LYS A 35 -8.13 -18.03 12.83
N ILE A 36 -7.56 -19.12 12.29
CA ILE A 36 -6.88 -19.11 11.00
C ILE A 36 -7.72 -19.86 9.98
N LYS A 37 -8.28 -19.13 9.00
CA LYS A 37 -8.98 -19.71 7.86
C LYS A 37 -7.96 -20.00 6.74
N ALA A 38 -7.40 -21.20 6.74
CA ALA A 38 -6.54 -21.70 5.66
C ALA A 38 -6.69 -23.23 5.50
N PRO A 39 -6.65 -23.79 4.27
CA PRO A 39 -6.86 -25.23 4.05
C PRO A 39 -5.87 -26.13 4.80
N LYS A 40 -4.64 -25.67 5.01
CA LYS A 40 -3.57 -26.40 5.71
C LYS A 40 -3.37 -25.96 7.17
N ALA A 41 -4.28 -25.17 7.74
CA ALA A 41 -4.15 -24.69 9.11
C ALA A 41 -4.08 -25.83 10.15
N VAL A 42 -4.72 -26.97 9.86
CA VAL A 42 -4.72 -28.15 10.72
C VAL A 42 -3.32 -28.77 10.83
N GLU A 43 -2.58 -28.85 9.72
CA GLU A 43 -1.21 -29.39 9.69
C GLU A 43 -0.25 -28.54 10.52
N ALA A 44 -0.43 -27.22 10.51
CA ALA A 44 0.38 -26.25 11.26
C ALA A 44 -0.13 -25.97 12.68
N SER A 45 -1.23 -26.58 13.12
CA SER A 45 -1.92 -26.23 14.37
C SER A 45 -1.08 -26.39 15.65
N HIS A 46 -0.08 -27.26 15.62
CA HIS A 46 0.87 -27.49 16.70
C HIS A 46 1.96 -26.40 16.81
N MET A 47 2.05 -25.50 15.83
CA MET A 47 2.93 -24.33 15.85
C MET A 47 2.24 -23.04 16.33
N PHE A 48 0.91 -23.07 16.51
CA PHE A 48 0.17 -21.88 16.94
C PHE A 48 0.27 -21.66 18.45
N PHE A 49 0.22 -20.40 18.88
CA PHE A 49 0.22 -20.02 20.30
C PHE A 49 -1.12 -20.25 21.00
N SER A 50 -2.20 -20.44 20.23
CA SER A 50 -3.57 -20.58 20.70
C SER A 50 -4.41 -21.34 19.68
N ASN A 51 -5.59 -21.78 20.09
CA ASN A 51 -6.46 -22.62 19.24
C ASN A 51 -6.93 -21.85 17.98
N GLY A 52 -6.53 -22.35 16.80
CA GLY A 52 -6.89 -21.83 15.48
C GLY A 52 -8.35 -21.97 15.07
N GLY A 53 -9.21 -22.52 15.92
CA GLY A 53 -10.68 -22.52 15.76
C GLY A 53 -11.27 -23.65 14.93
N MET A 54 -10.56 -24.77 14.74
CA MET A 54 -10.98 -25.83 13.81
C MET A 54 -11.65 -27.06 14.47
N PHE A 55 -11.74 -27.14 15.81
CA PHE A 55 -12.31 -28.31 16.50
C PHE A 55 -13.17 -27.98 17.73
N ASN A 56 -14.23 -28.78 17.94
CA ASN A 56 -14.94 -28.92 19.21
C ASN A 56 -14.01 -29.46 20.31
N PHE A 57 -14.38 -29.19 21.56
CA PHE A 57 -13.71 -29.44 22.86
C PHE A 57 -12.88 -30.74 23.03
N PHE A 58 -13.04 -31.74 22.17
CA PHE A 58 -12.40 -33.07 22.25
C PHE A 58 -11.08 -33.24 21.46
N LEU A 59 -10.69 -32.27 20.62
CA LEU A 59 -9.43 -32.30 19.85
C LEU A 59 -8.55 -31.05 20.08
N MET A 60 -8.70 -30.41 21.24
CA MET A 60 -7.90 -29.23 21.60
C MET A 60 -6.41 -29.59 21.65
N THR A 61 -5.64 -29.12 20.66
CA THR A 61 -4.16 -29.17 20.69
C THR A 61 -3.58 -28.25 21.77
N HIS A 62 -4.37 -27.31 22.29
CA HIS A 62 -3.98 -26.30 23.27
C HIS A 62 -4.96 -26.23 24.45
N PRO A 63 -4.48 -26.21 25.70
CA PRO A 63 -5.31 -25.94 26.87
C PRO A 63 -5.96 -24.55 26.81
N PRO A 64 -7.12 -24.34 27.47
CA PRO A 64 -7.74 -23.03 27.59
C PRO A 64 -6.76 -21.95 28.11
N LEU A 65 -6.87 -20.73 27.56
CA LEU A 65 -5.94 -19.64 27.86
C LEU A 65 -5.98 -19.25 29.34
N ASP A 66 -7.15 -19.28 29.97
CA ASP A 66 -7.34 -18.98 31.37
C ASP A 66 -6.56 -19.95 32.28
N VAL A 67 -6.52 -21.24 31.91
CA VAL A 67 -5.76 -22.26 32.63
C VAL A 67 -4.25 -22.03 32.49
N ARG A 68 -3.80 -21.65 31.29
CA ARG A 68 -2.38 -21.34 31.02
C ARG A 68 -1.91 -20.09 31.74
N ILE A 69 -2.72 -19.02 31.72
CA ILE A 69 -2.43 -17.79 32.44
C ILE A 69 -2.32 -18.06 33.94
N ARG A 70 -3.25 -18.82 34.54
CA ARG A 70 -3.20 -19.15 35.97
C ARG A 70 -2.02 -20.06 36.35
N ALA A 71 -1.53 -20.87 35.42
CA ALA A 71 -0.35 -21.71 35.66
C ALA A 71 0.93 -20.88 35.83
N VAL A 72 1.03 -19.72 35.17
CA VAL A 72 2.17 -18.80 35.28
C VAL A 72 1.91 -17.69 36.31
N GLN A 73 0.73 -17.07 36.28
CA GLN A 73 0.30 -16.00 37.17
C GLN A 73 -0.90 -16.46 38.03
N LYS A 74 -0.61 -17.05 39.19
CA LYS A 74 -1.64 -17.60 40.10
C LYS A 74 -2.69 -16.59 40.55
N ASN A 75 -2.32 -15.31 40.64
CA ASN A 75 -3.17 -14.23 41.14
C ASN A 75 -3.85 -13.44 40.02
N TRP A 76 -3.99 -14.02 38.82
CA TRP A 76 -4.68 -13.35 37.73
C TRP A 76 -6.17 -13.13 38.05
N ASP A 77 -6.66 -11.92 37.77
CA ASP A 77 -8.00 -11.42 38.05
C ASP A 77 -9.09 -11.94 37.08
N GLY A 78 -8.70 -12.76 36.10
CA GLY A 78 -9.60 -13.33 35.10
C GLY A 78 -9.99 -12.36 33.98
N LYS A 79 -9.41 -11.16 33.93
CA LYS A 79 -9.69 -10.18 32.87
C LYS A 79 -8.66 -10.31 31.75
N PHE A 80 -9.16 -10.37 30.52
CA PHE A 80 -8.35 -10.24 29.32
C PHE A 80 -8.13 -8.77 28.99
N GLU A 81 -6.99 -8.45 28.38
CA GLU A 81 -6.69 -7.08 27.92
C GLU A 81 -7.42 -6.87 26.59
N SER A 82 -8.31 -5.86 26.51
CA SER A 82 -8.98 -5.53 25.25
C SER A 82 -7.92 -5.16 24.21
N SER A 83 -7.97 -5.81 23.04
CA SER A 83 -7.17 -5.39 21.90
C SER A 83 -7.89 -4.25 21.18
N GLU A 84 -8.14 -3.14 21.87
CA GLU A 84 -8.67 -1.95 21.22
C GLU A 84 -7.63 -1.42 20.22
N ILE A 85 -8.11 -0.97 19.06
CA ILE A 85 -7.27 -0.34 18.06
C ILE A 85 -6.74 0.95 18.68
N LYS A 86 -5.43 1.01 18.97
CA LYS A 86 -4.83 2.24 19.48
C LYS A 86 -5.07 3.39 18.49
N PRO A 87 -5.35 4.61 18.97
CA PRO A 87 -5.27 5.80 18.13
C PRO A 87 -3.87 5.88 17.51
N ILE A 88 -3.80 6.34 16.26
CA ILE A 88 -2.52 6.52 15.56
C ILE A 88 -1.75 7.64 16.28
N ALA A 89 -0.47 7.41 16.57
CA ALA A 89 0.42 8.32 17.30
C ALA A 89 0.07 8.52 18.79
N ALA A 90 -0.70 7.62 19.41
CA ALA A 90 -1.10 7.70 20.82
C ALA A 90 0.08 7.71 21.80
N ASP A 91 1.17 6.99 21.50
CA ASP A 91 2.32 6.86 22.40
C ASP A 91 3.35 8.01 22.24
N ARG A 92 3.21 8.87 21.22
CA ARG A 92 4.22 9.90 20.88
C ARG A 92 4.13 11.16 21.75
N THR A 93 2.99 11.40 22.39
CA THR A 93 2.82 12.54 23.31
C THR A 93 3.44 12.31 24.68
N THR A 94 3.91 11.09 25.00
CA THR A 94 4.37 10.75 26.36
C THR A 94 5.81 10.29 26.50
N ASN A 95 6.53 9.88 25.43
CA ASN A 95 7.93 9.48 25.57
C ASN A 95 8.76 9.80 24.32
N ASN A 96 9.67 10.75 24.47
CA ASN A 96 10.75 11.06 23.53
C ASN A 96 11.95 10.12 23.80
N GLU A 97 11.69 8.82 23.96
CA GLU A 97 12.74 7.80 24.07
C GLU A 97 12.89 7.08 22.74
N GLU A 98 14.12 7.07 22.23
CA GLU A 98 14.55 6.37 21.02
C GLU A 98 14.11 4.89 21.05
N ARG A 99 12.97 4.59 20.44
CA ARG A 99 12.53 3.20 20.23
C ARG A 99 13.43 2.57 19.17
N LYS A 100 14.37 1.73 19.61
CA LYS A 100 15.10 0.82 18.73
C LYS A 100 14.11 -0.08 18.02
N SER A 101 14.17 -0.08 16.69
CA SER A 101 13.28 -0.86 15.82
C SER A 101 13.45 -2.36 16.08
N PRO A 102 12.38 -3.15 16.22
CA PRO A 102 12.46 -4.61 16.35
C PRO A 102 13.07 -5.33 15.14
N LEU A 103 13.37 -4.60 14.06
CA LEU A 103 13.96 -5.12 12.83
C LEU A 103 15.49 -5.26 12.88
N ASP A 104 16.18 -4.63 13.83
CA ASP A 104 17.64 -4.74 13.99
C ASP A 104 18.08 -6.10 14.57
N ALA A 105 17.14 -6.98 14.93
CA ALA A 105 17.40 -8.28 15.53
C ALA A 105 17.29 -9.47 14.56
N LEU A 106 17.07 -9.24 13.26
CA LEU A 106 17.02 -10.31 12.25
C LEU A 106 18.38 -10.49 11.56
N PRO A 107 19.07 -11.64 11.75
CA PRO A 107 20.24 -11.98 10.95
C PRO A 107 19.85 -12.12 9.49
N GLY A 108 20.70 -11.63 8.59
CA GLY A 108 20.41 -11.46 7.17
C GLY A 108 20.03 -12.70 6.35
N ALA A 109 19.65 -12.40 5.10
CA ALA A 109 19.23 -13.27 3.99
C ALA A 109 17.73 -13.65 4.04
N VAL A 110 16.95 -13.47 2.96
CA VAL A 110 17.24 -13.92 1.59
C VAL A 110 16.64 -12.94 0.55
N ILE A 111 17.50 -12.24 -0.19
CA ILE A 111 17.14 -11.67 -1.50
C ILE A 111 17.16 -12.86 -2.47
N LEU A 112 15.99 -13.43 -2.75
CA LEU A 112 15.88 -14.56 -3.67
C LEU A 112 15.91 -14.03 -5.10
N GLY A 113 17.05 -14.23 -5.77
CA GLY A 113 17.15 -14.14 -7.21
C GLY A 113 16.32 -15.25 -7.89
N ALA A 114 15.37 -14.82 -8.69
CA ALA A 114 14.80 -15.49 -9.86
C ALA A 114 13.96 -14.41 -10.56
N VAL A 115 14.21 -13.99 -11.80
CA VAL A 115 14.20 -14.82 -13.00
C VAL A 115 15.19 -14.26 -14.03
N SER A 116 15.92 -15.18 -14.65
CA SER A 116 16.93 -14.98 -15.69
C SER A 116 16.48 -14.10 -16.85
N GLY A 117 17.34 -13.12 -17.17
CA GLY A 117 17.35 -12.40 -18.44
C GLY A 117 16.80 -10.98 -18.37
N ILE A 118 17.68 -9.97 -18.25
CA ILE A 118 17.67 -8.64 -18.91
C ILE A 118 19.03 -8.00 -18.55
N GLY A 119 20.05 -8.25 -19.37
CA GLY A 119 21.46 -7.95 -19.08
C GLY A 119 21.92 -6.49 -19.27
N GLU A 120 21.05 -5.58 -19.69
CA GLU A 120 21.45 -4.18 -19.95
C GLU A 120 20.63 -3.14 -19.16
N GLY A 121 19.50 -3.55 -18.57
CA GLY A 121 18.63 -2.66 -17.75
C GLY A 121 19.06 -2.52 -16.28
N GLU A 122 19.85 -3.46 -15.76
CA GLU A 122 20.20 -3.55 -14.33
C GLU A 122 21.04 -2.36 -13.85
N ARG A 123 21.96 -1.85 -14.68
CA ARG A 123 22.82 -0.71 -14.30
C ARG A 123 22.06 0.61 -14.22
N ARG A 124 21.08 0.85 -15.10
CA ARG A 124 20.20 2.03 -15.02
C ARG A 124 19.19 1.93 -13.88
N ARG A 125 18.61 0.75 -13.62
CA ARG A 125 17.64 0.57 -12.52
C ARG A 125 18.28 0.78 -11.14
N ILE A 126 19.51 0.32 -10.95
CA ILE A 126 20.23 0.52 -9.69
C ILE A 126 20.65 1.98 -9.52
N SER A 127 21.09 2.68 -10.59
CA SER A 127 21.45 4.10 -10.49
C SER A 127 20.23 5.00 -10.22
N THR A 128 19.11 4.79 -10.92
CA THR A 128 17.87 5.56 -10.69
C THR A 128 17.29 5.31 -9.30
N GLY A 129 17.30 4.07 -8.82
CA GLY A 129 16.90 3.76 -7.44
C GLY A 129 17.82 4.39 -6.39
N GLN A 130 19.14 4.41 -6.63
CA GLN A 130 20.11 5.04 -5.74
C GLN A 130 20.05 6.59 -5.77
N GLU A 131 19.76 7.19 -6.92
CA GLU A 131 19.57 8.63 -7.09
C GLU A 131 18.29 9.10 -6.41
N LEU A 132 17.17 8.39 -6.55
CA LEU A 132 15.97 8.64 -5.73
C LEU A 132 16.26 8.43 -4.24
N HIS A 133 17.00 7.38 -3.88
CA HIS A 133 17.36 7.11 -2.49
C HIS A 133 18.27 8.21 -1.90
N ARG A 134 19.07 8.89 -2.72
CA ARG A 134 19.86 10.08 -2.32
C ARG A 134 19.04 11.36 -2.28
N GLY A 135 18.03 11.50 -3.15
CA GLY A 135 17.13 12.65 -3.21
C GLY A 135 16.05 12.64 -2.12
N VAL A 136 15.64 11.46 -1.65
CA VAL A 136 14.75 11.30 -0.50
C VAL A 136 15.56 11.48 0.78
N SER A 137 15.24 12.54 1.53
CA SER A 137 15.93 12.88 2.78
C SER A 137 15.92 11.70 3.75
N GLN A 138 16.95 11.61 4.58
CA GLN A 138 17.03 10.59 5.65
C GLN A 138 15.77 10.63 6.55
N ARG A 139 15.25 11.83 6.79
CA ARG A 139 14.00 12.09 7.52
C ARG A 139 12.78 11.40 6.90
N TRP A 140 12.64 11.40 5.57
CA TRP A 140 11.53 10.72 4.89
C TRP A 140 11.64 9.20 4.99
N ARG A 141 12.86 8.67 4.89
CA ARG A 141 13.09 7.21 5.04
C ARG A 141 12.76 6.72 6.45
N GLU A 142 13.21 7.44 7.47
CA GLU A 142 12.93 7.11 8.87
C GLU A 142 11.45 7.25 9.22
N ALA A 143 10.81 8.31 8.70
CA ALA A 143 9.38 8.53 8.84
C ALA A 143 8.57 7.33 8.33
N ILE A 144 8.90 6.82 7.15
CA ILE A 144 8.09 5.79 6.50
C ILE A 144 8.29 4.39 7.09
N GLN A 145 9.34 4.19 7.91
CA GLN A 145 9.54 2.93 8.66
C GLN A 145 8.63 2.82 9.89
N ASP A 146 8.02 3.91 10.32
CA ASP A 146 7.07 3.94 11.41
C ASP A 146 5.62 3.75 10.89
N ARG A 147 4.89 2.80 11.47
CA ARG A 147 3.52 2.45 11.06
C ARG A 147 2.54 3.63 11.19
N GLU A 148 2.69 4.44 12.21
CA GLU A 148 1.80 5.58 12.47
C GLU A 148 2.08 6.71 11.49
N VAL A 149 3.36 6.96 11.22
CA VAL A 149 3.78 7.99 10.26
C VAL A 149 3.48 7.59 8.83
N ALA A 150 3.68 6.32 8.46
CA ALA A 150 3.34 5.84 7.12
C ALA A 150 1.86 6.06 6.79
N GLN A 151 0.94 5.86 7.75
CA GLN A 151 -0.47 6.20 7.59
C GLN A 151 -0.67 7.71 7.46
N ALA A 152 -0.03 8.50 8.33
CA ALA A 152 -0.12 9.96 8.30
C ALA A 152 0.43 10.60 7.01
N VAL A 153 1.45 10.00 6.38
CA VAL A 153 1.98 10.42 5.07
C VAL A 153 0.88 10.28 4.01
N ILE A 154 0.20 9.13 3.95
CA ILE A 154 -0.90 8.94 3.00
C ILE A 154 -2.05 9.92 3.28
N PHE A 155 -2.42 10.11 4.55
CA PHE A 155 -3.45 11.10 4.89
C PHE A 155 -3.04 12.51 4.50
N GLY A 156 -1.80 12.93 4.78
CA GLY A 156 -1.29 14.25 4.41
C GLY A 156 -1.24 14.48 2.90
N LEU A 157 -0.96 13.43 2.12
CA LEU A 157 -1.03 13.47 0.65
C LEU A 157 -2.46 13.58 0.09
N LEU A 158 -3.47 13.24 0.89
CA LEU A 158 -4.90 13.27 0.53
C LEU A 158 -5.66 14.44 1.16
N LEU A 159 -5.06 15.19 2.09
CA LEU A 159 -5.71 16.36 2.67
C LEU A 159 -5.78 17.47 1.62
N ASN A 160 -6.97 18.02 1.43
CA ASN A 160 -7.24 19.04 0.44
C ASN A 160 -6.47 20.34 0.78
N GLU A 161 -5.93 20.99 -0.24
CA GLU A 161 -5.20 22.26 -0.09
C GLU A 161 -6.11 23.47 0.09
N ASP A 162 -7.41 23.32 -0.20
CA ASP A 162 -8.42 24.37 -0.08
C ASP A 162 -8.91 24.50 1.38
N ASP A 163 -8.78 25.71 1.92
CA ASP A 163 -9.23 26.10 3.25
C ASP A 163 -10.74 25.89 3.48
N GLN A 164 -11.52 25.71 2.41
CA GLN A 164 -12.95 25.37 2.49
C GLN A 164 -13.17 23.93 2.97
N PHE A 165 -12.41 22.96 2.47
CA PHE A 165 -12.61 21.54 2.75
C PHE A 165 -11.76 21.03 3.91
N LEU A 166 -10.53 21.56 4.04
CA LEU A 166 -9.55 21.14 5.03
C LEU A 166 -10.08 21.08 6.48
N PRO A 167 -10.88 22.06 6.99
CA PRO A 167 -11.39 22.01 8.37
C PRO A 167 -12.27 20.79 8.66
N LYS A 168 -13.07 20.35 7.69
CA LYS A 168 -13.95 19.17 7.81
C LYS A 168 -13.10 17.90 7.84
N GLU A 169 -12.10 17.81 6.97
CA GLU A 169 -11.21 16.66 6.87
C GLU A 169 -10.34 16.46 8.11
N ILE A 170 -9.75 17.54 8.64
CA ILE A 170 -8.93 17.43 9.85
C ILE A 170 -9.77 17.10 11.09
N SER A 171 -11.05 17.49 11.11
CA SER A 171 -11.97 17.11 12.19
C SER A 171 -12.27 15.62 12.13
N PHE A 172 -12.67 15.13 10.96
CA PHE A 172 -12.91 13.70 10.72
C PHE A 172 -11.67 12.85 11.03
N LEU A 173 -10.50 13.26 10.54
CA LEU A 173 -9.25 12.55 10.78
C LEU A 173 -8.90 12.51 12.27
N LYS A 174 -9.15 13.59 13.01
CA LYS A 174 -8.93 13.61 14.47
C LYS A 174 -9.85 12.64 15.20
N GLU A 175 -11.12 12.53 14.77
CA GLU A 175 -12.11 11.64 15.38
C GLU A 175 -11.78 10.17 15.12
N GLU A 176 -11.45 9.81 13.88
CA GLU A 176 -11.23 8.42 13.47
C GLU A 176 -9.81 7.91 13.76
N ALA A 177 -8.78 8.73 13.51
CA ALA A 177 -7.37 8.34 13.66
C ALA A 177 -6.72 8.85 14.95
N GLY A 178 -7.25 9.93 15.55
CA GLY A 178 -6.70 10.57 16.73
C GLY A 178 -5.94 11.88 16.46
N ALA A 179 -5.70 12.66 17.51
CA ALA A 179 -5.08 13.98 17.42
C ALA A 179 -3.64 13.95 16.86
N GLY A 180 -2.83 12.96 17.27
CA GLY A 180 -1.45 12.83 16.77
C GLY A 180 -1.40 12.52 15.27
N ALA A 181 -2.35 11.72 14.77
CA ALA A 181 -2.48 11.42 13.35
C ALA A 181 -2.82 12.68 12.53
N LYS A 182 -3.77 13.49 13.03
CA LYS A 182 -4.10 14.79 12.43
C LYS A 182 -2.88 15.70 12.36
N GLU A 183 -2.15 15.85 13.46
CA GLU A 183 -0.98 16.73 13.52
C GLU A 183 0.12 16.29 12.56
N LEU A 184 0.40 14.99 12.48
CA LEU A 184 1.37 14.43 11.53
C LEU A 184 0.90 14.60 10.08
N ALA A 185 -0.39 14.35 9.79
CA ALA A 185 -0.93 14.50 8.44
C ALA A 185 -0.83 15.95 7.95
N LEU A 186 -1.14 16.94 8.81
CA LEU A 186 -0.97 18.35 8.48
C LEU A 186 0.50 18.73 8.24
N GLN A 187 1.44 18.17 9.01
CA GLN A 187 2.87 18.38 8.78
C GLN A 187 3.29 17.82 7.42
N TRP A 188 2.84 16.61 7.07
CA TRP A 188 3.14 15.99 5.77
C TRP A 188 2.47 16.69 4.61
N GLN A 189 1.24 17.17 4.77
CA GLN A 189 0.57 18.00 3.76
C GLN A 189 1.43 19.25 3.47
N ALA A 190 1.85 19.98 4.51
CA ALA A 190 2.69 21.15 4.35
C ALA A 190 4.06 20.84 3.74
N GLU A 191 4.68 19.72 4.11
CA GLU A 191 6.01 19.30 3.61
C GLU A 191 5.96 18.80 2.16
N THR A 192 4.81 18.27 1.71
CA THR A 192 4.64 17.72 0.36
C THR A 192 3.90 18.65 -0.60
N ARG A 193 3.41 19.79 -0.10
CA ARG A 193 2.77 20.84 -0.89
C ARG A 193 3.72 21.34 -1.99
N GLY A 194 3.22 21.44 -3.22
CA GLY A 194 4.01 21.89 -4.37
C GLY A 194 5.07 20.89 -4.87
N LEU A 195 5.24 19.72 -4.24
CA LEU A 195 6.13 18.70 -4.78
C LEU A 195 5.56 18.09 -6.05
N HIS A 196 6.44 17.83 -7.02
CA HIS A 196 6.08 17.06 -8.21
C HIS A 196 5.59 15.66 -7.84
N SER A 197 4.59 15.16 -8.56
CA SER A 197 3.91 13.90 -8.23
C SER A 197 4.82 12.68 -8.28
N ALA A 198 5.90 12.70 -9.07
CA ALA A 198 6.92 11.65 -9.03
C ALA A 198 7.54 11.45 -7.62
N ARG A 199 7.78 12.54 -6.87
CA ARG A 199 8.29 12.46 -5.49
C ARG A 199 7.20 11.99 -4.53
N LYS A 200 5.97 12.47 -4.71
CA LYS A 200 4.81 12.02 -3.92
C LYS A 200 4.54 10.52 -4.11
N ILE A 201 4.60 10.02 -5.34
CA ILE A 201 4.48 8.60 -5.69
C ILE A 201 5.57 7.78 -5.00
N ALA A 202 6.82 8.26 -4.98
CA ALA A 202 7.91 7.58 -4.27
C ALA A 202 7.63 7.46 -2.76
N LEU A 203 7.04 8.49 -2.12
CA LEU A 203 6.61 8.41 -0.72
C LEU A 203 5.56 7.32 -0.51
N VAL A 204 4.56 7.24 -1.39
CA VAL A 204 3.52 6.20 -1.34
C VAL A 204 4.15 4.81 -1.46
N GLU A 205 5.03 4.60 -2.45
CA GLU A 205 5.70 3.31 -2.68
C GLU A 205 6.57 2.87 -1.49
N LEU A 206 7.30 3.81 -0.89
CA LEU A 206 8.10 3.54 0.30
C LEU A 206 7.23 3.17 1.50
N ALA A 207 5.99 3.69 1.58
CA ALA A 207 5.07 3.43 2.68
C ALA A 207 4.39 2.06 2.59
N LEU A 208 4.23 1.51 1.38
CA LEU A 208 3.51 0.24 1.18
C LEU A 208 4.05 -0.94 2.02
N PRO A 209 5.38 -1.20 2.13
CA PRO A 209 5.88 -2.29 2.97
C PRO A 209 5.51 -2.13 4.45
N THR A 210 5.58 -0.91 4.98
CA THR A 210 5.23 -0.61 6.36
C THR A 210 3.72 -0.74 6.59
N LEU A 211 2.90 -0.27 5.63
CA LEU A 211 1.45 -0.38 5.67
C LEU A 211 0.95 -1.83 5.56
N ARG A 212 1.69 -2.72 4.87
CA ARG A 212 1.40 -4.17 4.92
C ARG A 212 1.60 -4.78 6.31
N GLY A 213 2.31 -4.09 7.20
CA GLY A 213 2.47 -4.50 8.59
C GLY A 213 1.28 -4.16 9.50
N LEU A 214 0.26 -3.44 9.01
CA LEU A 214 -0.94 -3.13 9.79
C LEU A 214 -1.68 -4.40 10.24
N SER A 215 -2.38 -4.33 11.37
CA SER A 215 -3.37 -5.35 11.71
C SER A 215 -4.61 -5.23 10.80
N PRO A 216 -5.46 -6.27 10.67
CA PRO A 216 -6.66 -6.20 9.84
C PRO A 216 -7.59 -5.05 10.21
N SER A 217 -7.79 -4.79 11.51
CA SER A 217 -8.64 -3.71 11.99
C SER A 217 -8.01 -2.33 11.80
N GLU A 218 -6.67 -2.23 11.92
CA GLU A 218 -5.94 -1.01 11.56
C GLU A 218 -6.06 -0.71 10.05
N TYR A 219 -5.98 -1.74 9.20
CA TYR A 219 -6.16 -1.62 7.76
C TYR A 219 -7.58 -1.21 7.38
N GLU A 220 -8.61 -1.79 7.99
CA GLU A 220 -10.01 -1.40 7.74
C GLU A 220 -10.23 0.08 8.05
N ARG A 221 -9.79 0.53 9.24
CA ARG A 221 -9.83 1.95 9.62
C ARG A 221 -9.06 2.83 8.63
N PHE A 222 -7.81 2.45 8.30
CA PHE A 222 -6.99 3.20 7.35
C PHE A 222 -7.66 3.33 5.99
N ARG A 223 -8.18 2.23 5.44
CA ARG A 223 -8.89 2.18 4.16
C ARG A 223 -10.12 3.07 4.17
N ASP A 224 -10.91 3.01 5.23
CA ASP A 224 -12.16 3.75 5.33
C ASP A 224 -11.91 5.27 5.48
N ILE A 225 -10.86 5.66 6.23
CA ILE A 225 -10.39 7.06 6.28
C ILE A 225 -9.92 7.52 4.89
N THR A 226 -9.06 6.76 4.22
CA THR A 226 -8.57 7.12 2.88
C THR A 226 -9.72 7.29 1.89
N ARG A 227 -10.70 6.38 1.88
CA ARG A 227 -11.88 6.50 1.02
C ARG A 227 -12.71 7.73 1.32
N TRP A 228 -12.87 8.07 2.60
CA TRP A 228 -13.62 9.25 2.99
C TRP A 228 -12.91 10.54 2.59
N LEU A 229 -11.57 10.62 2.74
CA LEU A 229 -10.78 11.79 2.32
C LEU A 229 -10.91 12.02 0.81
N ILE A 230 -10.74 10.98 0.00
CA ILE A 230 -10.87 11.05 -1.48
C ILE A 230 -12.27 11.47 -1.93
N ALA A 231 -13.31 11.17 -1.15
CA ALA A 231 -14.69 11.50 -1.49
C ALA A 231 -15.19 12.80 -0.84
N SER A 232 -14.33 13.53 -0.12
CA SER A 232 -14.74 14.58 0.81
C SER A 232 -15.29 15.83 0.12
N ASP A 233 -14.80 16.11 -1.09
CA ASP A 233 -15.00 17.32 -1.90
C ASP A 233 -15.87 17.08 -3.16
N GLU A 234 -16.39 15.85 -3.31
CA GLU A 234 -17.20 15.39 -4.45
C GLU A 234 -16.47 15.39 -5.81
N LYS A 235 -15.14 15.56 -5.82
CA LYS A 235 -14.33 15.57 -7.04
C LYS A 235 -13.03 14.77 -6.85
N VAL A 236 -12.99 13.58 -7.43
CA VAL A 236 -11.76 12.78 -7.38
C VAL A 236 -10.73 13.34 -8.36
N GLU A 237 -9.59 13.80 -7.84
CA GLU A 237 -8.43 14.18 -8.64
C GLU A 237 -7.65 12.94 -9.11
N LEU A 238 -6.86 13.09 -10.18
CA LEU A 238 -6.07 11.99 -10.76
C LEU A 238 -5.07 11.40 -9.74
N PHE A 239 -4.44 12.25 -8.92
CA PHE A 239 -3.52 11.83 -7.87
C PHE A 239 -4.22 11.01 -6.77
N GLU A 240 -5.44 11.40 -6.38
CA GLU A 240 -6.24 10.69 -5.38
C GLU A 240 -6.71 9.33 -5.91
N PHE A 241 -7.19 9.31 -7.16
CA PHE A 241 -7.56 8.09 -7.87
C PHE A 241 -6.36 7.12 -7.97
N MET A 242 -5.17 7.64 -8.25
CA MET A 242 -3.92 6.88 -8.25
C MET A 242 -3.66 6.25 -6.88
N ILE A 243 -3.71 7.03 -5.79
CA ILE A 243 -3.52 6.53 -4.42
C ILE A 243 -4.53 5.44 -4.09
N GLN A 244 -5.81 5.63 -4.43
CA GLN A 244 -6.85 4.62 -4.22
C GLN A 244 -6.48 3.31 -4.91
N ARG A 245 -6.12 3.35 -6.20
CA ARG A 245 -5.75 2.17 -6.98
C ARG A 245 -4.51 1.48 -6.42
N VAL A 246 -3.48 2.24 -6.02
CA VAL A 246 -2.26 1.69 -5.41
C VAL A 246 -2.58 0.97 -4.11
N ILE A 247 -3.33 1.60 -3.20
CA ILE A 247 -3.68 1.04 -1.89
C ILE A 247 -4.54 -0.22 -2.05
N GLU A 248 -5.59 -0.17 -2.87
CA GLU A 248 -6.47 -1.31 -3.10
C GLU A 248 -5.73 -2.48 -3.74
N ARG A 249 -4.80 -2.21 -4.66
CA ARG A 249 -3.99 -3.24 -5.30
C ARG A 249 -2.99 -3.88 -4.36
N HIS A 250 -2.24 -3.08 -3.60
CA HIS A 250 -1.09 -3.54 -2.82
C HIS A 250 -1.44 -3.97 -1.40
N LEU A 251 -2.38 -3.28 -0.75
CA LEU A 251 -2.86 -3.63 0.58
C LEU A 251 -4.09 -4.52 0.50
N GLY A 252 -5.04 -4.24 -0.40
CA GLY A 252 -6.23 -5.08 -0.58
C GLY A 252 -5.87 -6.52 -0.99
N SER A 253 -4.85 -6.72 -1.84
CA SER A 253 -4.37 -8.08 -2.15
C SER A 253 -3.75 -8.80 -0.94
N HIS A 254 -3.15 -8.06 0.00
CA HIS A 254 -2.57 -8.62 1.21
C HIS A 254 -3.64 -8.97 2.27
N PHE A 255 -4.57 -8.05 2.53
CA PHE A 255 -5.56 -8.17 3.61
C PHE A 255 -6.86 -8.85 3.18
N GLU A 256 -7.38 -8.55 1.99
CA GLU A 256 -8.70 -9.00 1.53
C GLU A 256 -8.66 -10.33 0.77
N ARG A 257 -7.45 -10.85 0.46
CA ARG A 257 -7.23 -12.10 -0.30
C ARG A 257 -8.09 -12.19 -1.58
N LYS A 258 -8.27 -11.06 -2.28
CA LYS A 258 -8.99 -11.04 -3.57
C LYS A 258 -8.38 -12.08 -4.51
N ALA A 259 -9.23 -12.93 -5.09
CA ALA A 259 -8.80 -13.93 -6.05
C ALA A 259 -8.11 -13.24 -7.23
N PHE A 260 -7.04 -13.85 -7.75
CA PHE A 260 -6.45 -13.40 -9.00
C PHE A 260 -7.53 -13.38 -10.08
N GLN A 261 -7.65 -12.28 -10.81
CA GLN A 261 -8.54 -12.23 -11.95
C GLN A 261 -8.05 -13.22 -13.01
N ASN A 262 -8.98 -14.01 -13.56
CA ASN A 262 -8.65 -14.94 -14.63
C ASN A 262 -8.21 -14.16 -15.88
N ILE A 263 -7.19 -14.66 -16.57
CA ILE A 263 -6.75 -14.06 -17.82
C ILE A 263 -7.77 -14.41 -18.91
N CYS A 264 -8.43 -13.39 -19.44
CA CYS A 264 -9.45 -13.49 -20.49
C CYS A 264 -8.93 -13.01 -21.85
N TYR A 265 -7.94 -12.11 -21.86
CA TYR A 265 -7.48 -11.44 -23.08
C TYR A 265 -6.02 -11.79 -23.41
N HIS A 266 -5.84 -12.59 -24.46
CA HIS A 266 -4.50 -13.02 -24.94
C HIS A 266 -4.01 -12.25 -26.17
N GLN A 267 -4.88 -11.47 -26.80
CA GLN A 267 -4.60 -10.73 -28.03
C GLN A 267 -4.91 -9.25 -27.83
N PHE A 268 -3.95 -8.38 -28.17
CA PHE A 268 -4.09 -6.93 -28.04
C PHE A 268 -5.26 -6.38 -28.85
N ASP A 269 -5.50 -6.93 -30.03
CA ASP A 269 -6.57 -6.51 -30.95
C ASP A 269 -7.97 -6.56 -30.31
N ARG A 270 -8.18 -7.41 -29.29
CA ARG A 270 -9.46 -7.52 -28.57
C ARG A 270 -9.71 -6.38 -27.58
N LEU A 271 -8.66 -5.63 -27.23
CA LEU A 271 -8.70 -4.51 -26.30
C LEU A 271 -8.33 -3.19 -27.00
N LEU A 272 -8.41 -3.13 -28.34
CA LEU A 272 -8.10 -1.91 -29.09
C LEU A 272 -8.95 -0.69 -28.68
N PRO A 273 -10.28 -0.83 -28.43
CA PRO A 273 -11.08 0.30 -27.96
C PRO A 273 -10.59 0.84 -26.60
N GLU A 274 -10.29 -0.05 -25.66
CA GLU A 274 -9.79 0.30 -24.33
C GLU A 274 -8.37 0.87 -24.43
N ALA A 275 -7.52 0.30 -25.30
CA ALA A 275 -6.18 0.81 -25.57
C ALA A 275 -6.25 2.24 -26.11
N ASN A 276 -7.20 2.50 -27.03
CA ASN A 276 -7.40 3.82 -27.61
C ASN A 276 -7.74 4.85 -26.53
N ILE A 277 -8.63 4.50 -25.60
CA ILE A 277 -9.01 5.37 -24.47
C ILE A 277 -7.76 5.71 -23.64
N LEU A 278 -7.01 4.70 -23.20
CA LEU A 278 -5.84 4.92 -22.34
C LEU A 278 -4.76 5.75 -23.04
N VAL A 279 -4.41 5.43 -24.28
CA VAL A 279 -3.36 6.14 -25.03
C VAL A 279 -3.81 7.56 -25.39
N SER A 280 -5.08 7.76 -25.76
CA SER A 280 -5.64 9.09 -26.02
C SER A 280 -5.57 9.97 -24.77
N THR A 281 -6.01 9.47 -23.62
CA THR A 281 -5.96 10.21 -22.35
C THR A 281 -4.53 10.57 -21.96
N VAL A 282 -3.58 9.63 -22.06
CA VAL A 282 -2.17 9.92 -21.77
C VAL A 282 -1.62 10.99 -22.73
N SER A 283 -1.93 10.89 -24.01
CA SER A 283 -1.48 11.86 -25.02
C SER A 283 -2.07 13.26 -24.78
N GLU A 284 -3.29 13.35 -24.26
CA GLU A 284 -3.95 14.61 -23.92
C GLU A 284 -3.33 15.27 -22.68
N ILE A 285 -3.06 14.50 -21.62
CA ILE A 285 -2.48 15.03 -20.38
C ILE A 285 -1.05 15.54 -20.60
N GLY A 286 -0.27 14.86 -21.45
CA GLY A 286 1.10 15.24 -21.76
C GLY A 286 1.26 16.39 -22.76
N ALA A 287 0.18 16.81 -23.41
CA ALA A 287 0.26 17.73 -24.51
C ALA A 287 0.03 19.19 -24.11
N GLY A 288 0.92 20.08 -24.55
CA GLY A 288 0.72 21.52 -24.44
C GLY A 288 -0.35 22.06 -25.41
N CYS A 289 -0.67 21.32 -26.48
CA CYS A 289 -1.69 21.69 -27.45
C CYS A 289 -2.31 20.47 -28.16
N ALA A 290 -3.44 20.68 -28.85
CA ALA A 290 -4.14 19.59 -29.54
C ALA A 290 -3.31 18.91 -30.64
N GLU A 291 -2.40 19.64 -31.29
CA GLU A 291 -1.50 19.11 -32.32
C GLU A 291 -0.44 18.19 -31.71
N ASP A 292 0.03 18.53 -30.51
CA ASP A 292 0.99 17.70 -29.78
C ASP A 292 0.36 16.40 -29.28
N ALA A 293 -0.88 16.47 -28.78
CA ALA A 293 -1.65 15.29 -28.37
C ALA A 293 -1.86 14.33 -29.55
N GLU A 294 -2.20 14.88 -30.73
CA GLU A 294 -2.39 14.08 -31.94
C GLU A 294 -1.08 13.42 -32.37
N SER A 295 0.04 14.16 -32.36
CA SER A 295 1.34 13.59 -32.72
C SER A 295 1.77 12.48 -31.75
N ALA A 296 1.62 12.67 -30.44
CA ALA A 296 1.95 11.67 -29.42
C ALA A 296 1.09 10.41 -29.58
N TYR A 297 -0.21 10.59 -29.82
CA TYR A 297 -1.14 9.49 -30.09
C TYR A 297 -0.73 8.70 -31.34
N LEU A 298 -0.41 9.38 -32.45
CA LEU A 298 -0.02 8.71 -33.69
C LEU A 298 1.30 7.94 -33.56
N GLU A 299 2.26 8.48 -32.80
CA GLU A 299 3.51 7.79 -32.51
C GLU A 299 3.27 6.51 -31.69
N ALA A 300 2.52 6.63 -30.59
CA ALA A 300 2.20 5.51 -29.70
C ALA A 300 1.34 4.41 -30.35
N THR A 301 0.53 4.76 -31.35
CA THR A 301 -0.37 3.83 -32.07
C THR A 301 0.18 3.36 -33.43
N SER A 302 1.38 3.80 -33.83
CA SER A 302 1.98 3.48 -35.14
C SER A 302 2.09 1.98 -35.45
N GLY A 303 2.21 1.13 -34.42
CA GLY A 303 2.27 -0.32 -34.53
C GLY A 303 0.92 -1.04 -34.54
N TRP A 304 -0.20 -0.32 -34.44
CA TRP A 304 -1.54 -0.93 -34.36
C TRP A 304 -2.06 -1.31 -35.75
N LYS A 305 -2.82 -2.41 -35.83
CA LYS A 305 -3.37 -2.90 -37.11
C LYS A 305 -4.47 -2.01 -37.68
N VAL A 306 -5.14 -1.26 -36.80
CA VAL A 306 -6.28 -0.41 -37.14
C VAL A 306 -5.99 0.97 -36.59
N ARG A 307 -6.18 1.99 -37.43
CA ARG A 307 -6.16 3.38 -37.00
C ARG A 307 -7.53 3.73 -36.44
N LEU A 308 -7.55 4.17 -35.19
CA LEU A 308 -8.74 4.64 -34.50
C LEU A 308 -8.65 6.16 -34.35
N ASP A 309 -9.80 6.83 -34.34
CA ASP A 309 -9.87 8.24 -33.98
C ASP A 309 -9.57 8.39 -32.49
N ARG A 310 -8.76 9.40 -32.16
CA ARG A 310 -8.40 9.71 -30.77
C ARG A 310 -9.68 9.97 -29.98
N LYS A 311 -9.83 9.26 -28.85
CA LYS A 311 -10.96 9.41 -27.94
C LYS A 311 -10.45 9.26 -26.51
N GLY A 312 -10.13 10.37 -25.86
CA GLY A 312 -9.81 10.42 -24.44
C GLY A 312 -11.00 9.98 -23.58
N VAL A 313 -10.71 9.77 -22.30
CA VAL A 313 -11.70 9.39 -21.31
C VAL A 313 -12.75 10.49 -21.12
N SER A 314 -14.03 10.11 -21.03
CA SER A 314 -15.13 11.02 -20.75
C SER A 314 -15.52 11.06 -19.26
N SER A 315 -15.16 10.04 -18.48
CA SER A 315 -15.42 9.93 -17.04
C SER A 315 -14.45 8.96 -16.34
N HIS A 316 -14.27 9.09 -15.02
CA HIS A 316 -13.48 8.14 -14.23
C HIS A 316 -13.97 6.68 -14.38
N ASP A 317 -15.28 6.47 -14.52
CA ASP A 317 -15.87 5.14 -14.76
C ASP A 317 -15.40 4.50 -16.08
N GLU A 318 -15.25 5.29 -17.16
CA GLU A 318 -14.75 4.78 -18.45
C GLU A 318 -13.27 4.37 -18.36
N LEU A 319 -12.47 5.10 -17.57
CA LEU A 319 -11.09 4.74 -17.26
C LEU A 319 -11.04 3.44 -16.43
N ASP A 320 -11.88 3.34 -15.41
CA ASP A 320 -11.99 2.16 -14.55
C ASP A 320 -12.31 0.90 -15.34
N GLU A 321 -13.31 0.95 -16.22
CA GLU A 321 -13.70 -0.18 -17.06
C GLU A 321 -12.57 -0.62 -18.01
N ALA A 322 -11.85 0.34 -18.60
CA ALA A 322 -10.72 0.05 -19.47
C ALA A 322 -9.59 -0.65 -18.71
N LEU A 323 -9.25 -0.14 -17.51
CA LEU A 323 -8.23 -0.70 -16.65
C LEU A 323 -8.59 -2.10 -16.15
N ASP A 324 -9.84 -2.34 -15.76
CA ASP A 324 -10.32 -3.65 -15.29
C ASP A 324 -10.28 -4.72 -16.40
N LYS A 325 -10.52 -4.34 -17.66
CA LYS A 325 -10.34 -5.25 -18.81
C LYS A 325 -8.86 -5.57 -19.03
N PHE A 326 -7.97 -4.58 -18.94
CA PHE A 326 -6.53 -4.83 -19.06
C PHE A 326 -5.96 -5.60 -17.87
N ALA A 327 -6.55 -5.51 -16.67
CA ALA A 327 -6.18 -6.35 -15.53
C ALA A 327 -6.36 -7.86 -15.83
N GLN A 328 -7.35 -8.21 -16.67
CA GLN A 328 -7.61 -9.56 -17.18
C GLN A 328 -6.79 -9.94 -18.43
N ALA A 329 -5.86 -9.09 -18.86
CA ALA A 329 -5.03 -9.37 -20.02
C ALA A 329 -3.77 -10.19 -19.69
N SER A 330 -3.26 -10.91 -20.69
CA SER A 330 -2.00 -11.64 -20.57
C SER A 330 -0.81 -10.69 -20.38
N PRO A 331 0.31 -11.13 -19.77
CA PRO A 331 1.47 -10.27 -19.53
C PRO A 331 2.02 -9.57 -20.77
N LEU A 332 1.95 -10.22 -21.94
CA LEU A 332 2.41 -9.63 -23.20
C LEU A 332 1.51 -8.47 -23.64
N VAL A 333 0.19 -8.60 -23.52
CA VAL A 333 -0.78 -7.55 -23.84
C VAL A 333 -0.63 -6.36 -22.87
N LYS A 334 -0.44 -6.63 -21.58
CA LYS A 334 -0.18 -5.60 -20.56
C LYS A 334 1.11 -4.81 -20.85
N ARG A 335 2.17 -5.50 -21.28
CA ARG A 335 3.41 -4.85 -21.72
C ARG A 335 3.18 -3.95 -22.94
N GLN A 336 2.41 -4.40 -23.92
CA GLN A 336 2.15 -3.62 -25.13
C GLN A 336 1.42 -2.31 -24.82
N ILE A 337 0.37 -2.34 -23.99
CA ILE A 337 -0.33 -1.11 -23.61
C ILE A 337 0.55 -0.18 -22.79
N LEU A 338 1.33 -0.72 -21.84
CA LEU A 338 2.21 0.11 -21.01
C LEU A 338 3.29 0.82 -21.84
N VAL A 339 3.86 0.14 -22.84
CA VAL A 339 4.81 0.76 -23.78
C VAL A 339 4.15 1.86 -24.60
N ALA A 340 2.92 1.64 -25.09
CA ALA A 340 2.18 2.65 -25.83
C ALA A 340 1.91 3.90 -24.96
N CYS A 341 1.46 3.71 -23.71
CA CYS A 341 1.24 4.81 -22.77
C CYS A 341 2.54 5.57 -22.45
N VAL A 342 3.66 4.88 -22.18
CA VAL A 342 4.94 5.55 -21.93
C VAL A 342 5.42 6.34 -23.16
N THR A 343 5.21 5.81 -24.36
CA THR A 343 5.54 6.50 -25.62
C THR A 343 4.70 7.76 -25.81
N ALA A 344 3.43 7.71 -25.42
CA ALA A 344 2.54 8.88 -25.47
C ALA A 344 2.88 9.97 -24.45
N ALA A 345 3.35 9.61 -23.25
CA ALA A 345 3.69 10.57 -22.21
C ALA A 345 5.08 11.23 -22.41
N ALA A 346 6.14 10.45 -22.59
CA ALA A 346 7.51 10.98 -22.45
C ALA A 346 8.07 11.66 -23.72
N ARG A 347 7.32 12.57 -24.36
CA ARG A 347 7.69 13.14 -25.67
C ARG A 347 8.86 14.11 -25.62
N ASP A 348 8.93 14.95 -24.59
CA ASP A 348 10.01 15.93 -24.39
C ASP A 348 11.17 15.38 -23.53
N GLY A 349 11.12 14.09 -23.19
CA GLY A 349 12.07 13.43 -22.30
C GLY A 349 11.85 13.75 -20.81
N LYS A 350 10.82 14.53 -20.47
CA LYS A 350 10.39 14.82 -19.10
C LYS A 350 9.00 14.25 -18.86
N LEU A 351 8.62 14.12 -17.60
CA LEU A 351 7.29 13.69 -17.19
C LEU A 351 6.71 14.77 -16.30
N SER A 352 5.54 15.27 -16.69
CA SER A 352 4.69 16.10 -15.85
C SER A 352 4.07 15.31 -14.69
N SER A 353 3.51 16.01 -13.71
CA SER A 353 2.82 15.39 -12.57
C SER A 353 1.66 14.51 -13.03
N GLY A 354 0.83 15.00 -13.96
CA GLY A 354 -0.32 14.27 -14.47
C GLY A 354 0.07 13.02 -15.26
N GLU A 355 1.14 13.07 -16.04
CA GLU A 355 1.65 11.89 -16.74
C GLU A 355 2.20 10.84 -15.79
N ALA A 356 2.97 11.25 -14.78
CA ALA A 356 3.49 10.36 -13.76
C ALA A 356 2.35 9.66 -13.00
N GLU A 357 1.31 10.40 -12.64
CA GLU A 357 0.11 9.88 -11.97
C GLU A 357 -0.66 8.88 -12.85
N LEU A 358 -0.92 9.22 -14.11
CA LEU A 358 -1.68 8.35 -15.01
C LEU A 358 -0.89 7.08 -15.36
N LEU A 359 0.41 7.20 -15.65
CA LEU A 359 1.27 6.04 -15.90
C LEU A 359 1.32 5.10 -14.69
N ARG A 360 1.44 5.67 -13.48
CA ARG A 360 1.44 4.89 -12.24
C ARG A 360 0.09 4.18 -12.03
N THR A 361 -1.00 4.91 -12.21
CA THR A 361 -2.37 4.39 -12.15
C THR A 361 -2.58 3.21 -13.10
N ILE A 362 -2.20 3.37 -14.36
CA ILE A 362 -2.30 2.31 -15.38
C ILE A 362 -1.47 1.10 -14.96
N ALA A 363 -0.21 1.30 -14.58
CA ALA A 363 0.70 0.22 -14.22
C ALA A 363 0.18 -0.61 -13.02
N ASP A 364 -0.24 0.05 -11.93
CA ASP A 364 -0.75 -0.65 -10.75
C ASP A 364 -2.07 -1.39 -11.03
N SER A 365 -2.97 -0.78 -11.80
CA SER A 365 -4.28 -1.36 -12.13
C SER A 365 -4.14 -2.63 -12.97
N ILE A 366 -3.22 -2.64 -13.94
CA ILE A 366 -2.95 -3.83 -14.75
C ILE A 366 -1.99 -4.81 -14.04
N GLY A 367 -1.44 -4.45 -12.88
CA GLY A 367 -0.54 -5.27 -12.09
C GLY A 367 0.86 -5.42 -12.69
N CYS A 368 1.35 -4.38 -13.36
CA CYS A 368 2.72 -4.30 -13.87
C CYS A 368 3.58 -3.41 -12.97
N PRO A 369 4.76 -3.86 -12.53
CA PRO A 369 5.67 -2.99 -11.79
C PRO A 369 6.25 -1.93 -12.72
N LEU A 370 6.03 -0.66 -12.39
CA LEU A 370 6.74 0.46 -13.01
C LEU A 370 7.93 0.84 -12.12
N PRO A 371 9.14 1.00 -12.66
CA PRO A 371 10.26 1.53 -11.89
C PRO A 371 9.96 2.99 -11.49
N PRO A 372 10.59 3.50 -10.42
CA PRO A 372 10.46 4.90 -10.05
C PRO A 372 10.91 5.80 -11.19
N PHE A 373 10.19 6.90 -11.41
CA PHE A 373 10.51 7.87 -12.44
C PHE A 373 11.83 8.58 -12.10
N PRO A 374 12.81 8.66 -13.02
CA PRO A 374 14.09 9.30 -12.75
C PRO A 374 13.90 10.77 -12.37
N GLY A 375 14.62 11.20 -11.33
CA GLY A 375 14.48 12.52 -10.70
C GLY A 375 15.04 13.70 -11.49
N GLU A 376 15.21 13.61 -12.82
CA GLU A 376 15.40 14.80 -13.67
C GLU A 376 14.05 15.51 -13.88
N VAL A 377 13.41 15.85 -12.76
CA VAL A 377 12.22 16.68 -12.69
C VAL A 377 12.72 18.01 -12.18
N VAL A 378 12.97 18.94 -13.10
CA VAL A 378 13.30 20.32 -12.75
C VAL A 378 12.06 20.92 -12.11
N GLU A 379 12.22 21.43 -10.89
CA GLU A 379 11.22 22.23 -10.19
C GLU A 379 10.87 23.41 -11.11
N GLU A 380 9.63 23.48 -11.61
CA GLU A 380 9.14 24.73 -12.20
C GLU A 380 9.21 25.78 -11.09
N GLU A 381 10.00 26.84 -11.32
CA GLU A 381 10.12 27.95 -10.40
C GLU A 381 8.74 28.60 -10.22
N ILE A 382 8.20 28.41 -8.99
CA ILE A 382 7.09 29.10 -8.28
C ILE A 382 6.17 30.01 -9.11
#